data_AF-A0A3D2CMZ1-F1
#
_entry.id   AF-A0A3D2CMZ1-F1
#
_cell.length_a   1.000
_cell.length_b   1.000
_cell.length_c   1.000
_cell.angle_alpha   90.00
_cell.angle_beta   90.00
_cell.angle_gamma   90.00
#
_symmetry.space_group_name_H-M   'P 1'
#
loop_
_entity.id
_entity.type
_entity.pdbx_description
1 polymer ?
#
loop_
_entity_poly.entity_id
_entity_poly.type
_entity_poly.pdbx_seq_one_letter_code
_entity_poly.pdbx_strand_id
1 'polypeptide(L)' 'MKITEQYEALPKIAKILLQVFLGGLIGGIYRILRYLETKNIVTLVVGILCLVTGVGNFIAWVVDLITEITQNKISVLAD' A
#
# COMPACT_ATOMS: atom_id res chain seq x y z
N MET A 1 7.28 -1.04 -17.19
CA MET A 1 6.50 -0.15 -16.31
C MET A 1 6.04 -1.00 -15.15
N LYS A 2 6.48 -0.68 -13.93
CA LYS A 2 6.10 -1.42 -12.74
C LYS A 2 4.62 -1.14 -12.45
N ILE A 3 3.88 -2.12 -11.96
CA ILE A 3 2.45 -1.97 -11.66
C ILE A 3 2.27 -0.95 -10.53
N THR A 4 3.20 -0.92 -9.57
CA THR A 4 3.16 0.06 -8.46
C THR A 4 3.38 1.51 -8.94
N GLU A 5 4.20 1.73 -9.97
CA GLU A 5 4.40 3.05 -10.59
C GLU A 5 3.11 3.58 -11.25
N GLN A 6 2.26 2.69 -11.76
CA GLN A 6 0.96 3.09 -12.33
C GLN A 6 0.01 3.60 -11.25
N TYR A 7 0.02 2.97 -10.08
CA TYR A 7 -0.72 3.47 -8.91
C TYR A 7 -0.15 4.81 -8.47
N GLU A 8 1.17 4.95 -8.33
CA GLU A 8 1.82 6.19 -7.90
C GLU A 8 1.52 7.37 -8.85
N ALA A 9 1.37 7.11 -10.15
CA ALA A 9 1.04 8.09 -11.18
C ALA A 9 -0.42 8.61 -11.12
N LEU A 10 -1.30 8.01 -10.31
CA LEU A 10 -2.68 8.49 -10.16
C LEU A 10 -2.73 9.88 -9.51
N PRO A 11 -3.75 10.69 -9.83
CA PRO A 11 -3.97 11.95 -9.14
C PRO A 11 -4.07 11.76 -7.63
N LYS A 12 -3.42 12.64 -6.87
CA LYS A 12 -3.36 12.56 -5.39
C LYS A 12 -4.74 12.44 -4.74
N ILE A 13 -5.73 13.20 -5.22
CA ILE A 13 -7.12 13.11 -4.76
C ILE A 13 -7.68 11.69 -4.93
N ALA A 14 -7.42 11.05 -6.07
CA ALA A 14 -7.91 9.70 -6.35
C ALA A 14 -7.27 8.68 -5.40
N LYS A 15 -5.96 8.78 -5.16
CA LYS A 15 -5.25 7.92 -4.21
C LYS A 15 -5.74 8.09 -2.78
N ILE A 16 -5.98 9.33 -2.33
CA ILE A 16 -6.54 9.60 -1.01
C ILE A 16 -7.94 9.00 -0.87
N LEU A 17 -8.82 9.17 -1.87
CA LEU A 17 -10.16 8.57 -1.84
C LEU A 17 -10.09 7.04 -1.80
N LEU A 18 -9.23 6.44 -2.63
CA LEU A 18 -8.95 5.01 -2.64
C LEU A 18 -8.45 4.52 -1.28
N GLN A 19 -7.54 5.25 -0.63
CA GLN A 19 -7.07 4.94 0.71
C GLN A 19 -8.19 5.10 1.76
N VAL A 20 -9.01 6.15 1.71
CA VAL A 20 -10.08 6.36 2.71
C VAL A 20 -11.13 5.25 2.67
N PHE A 21 -11.55 4.80 1.50
CA PHE A 21 -12.62 3.80 1.37
C PHE A 21 -12.11 2.35 1.34
N LEU A 22 -10.92 2.12 0.78
CA LEU A 22 -10.40 0.78 0.46
C LEU A 22 -8.94 0.59 0.91
N GLY A 23 -8.39 1.49 1.71
CA GLY A 23 -6.95 1.56 1.93
C GLY A 23 -6.31 0.34 2.58
N GLY A 24 -7.05 -0.38 3.41
CA GLY A 24 -6.55 -1.65 3.93
C GLY A 24 -6.38 -2.71 2.83
N LEU A 25 -7.32 -2.78 1.90
CA LEU A 25 -7.28 -3.68 0.73
C LEU A 25 -6.19 -3.24 -0.26
N ILE A 26 -6.16 -1.94 -0.57
CA ILE A 26 -5.20 -1.36 -1.52
C ILE A 26 -3.77 -1.44 -1.00
N GLY A 27 -3.54 -1.15 0.28
CA GLY A 27 -2.24 -1.28 0.91
C GLY A 27 -1.72 -2.72 0.88
N GLY A 28 -2.59 -3.71 1.14
CA GLY A 28 -2.22 -5.12 1.04
C GLY A 28 -1.88 -5.55 -0.39
N ILE A 29 -2.72 -5.19 -1.36
CA ILE A 29 -2.51 -5.49 -2.78
C ILE A 29 -1.23 -4.80 -3.29
N TYR A 30 -1.02 -3.53 -2.95
CA TYR A 30 0.15 -2.75 -3.37
C TYR A 30 1.45 -3.45 -2.95
N ARG A 31 1.52 -3.97 -1.72
CA ARG A 31 2.69 -4.70 -1.22
C ARG A 31 2.92 -6.01 -1.96
N ILE A 32 1.87 -6.77 -2.25
CA ILE A 32 2.00 -8.02 -3.03
C ILE A 32 2.54 -7.70 -4.44
N LEU A 33 2.04 -6.65 -5.08
CA LEU A 33 2.53 -6.20 -6.38
C LEU A 33 3.98 -5.72 -6.29
N ARG A 34 4.33 -4.98 -5.24
CA ARG A 34 5.70 -4.52 -4.99
C ARG A 34 6.67 -5.69 -4.83
N TYR A 35 6.28 -6.75 -4.12
CA TYR A 35 7.08 -7.97 -4.03
C TYR A 35 7.36 -8.59 -5.40
N LEU A 36 6.41 -8.59 -6.33
CA LEU A 36 6.64 -9.12 -7.68
C LEU A 36 7.75 -8.35 -8.41
N GLU A 37 7.93 -7.08 -8.06
CA GLU A 37 8.92 -6.17 -8.64
C GLU A 37 10.27 -6.18 -7.91
N THR A 38 10.27 -6.30 -6.57
CA THR A 38 11.47 -6.17 -5.73
C THR A 38 11.99 -7.50 -5.18
N LYS A 39 11.19 -8.58 -5.26
CA LYS A 39 11.43 -9.90 -4.66
C LYS A 39 11.66 -9.86 -3.14
N ASN A 40 11.24 -8.78 -2.46
CA ASN A 40 11.36 -8.65 -1.01
C ASN A 40 10.27 -9.46 -0.27
N ILE A 41 10.67 -10.57 0.33
CA ILE A 41 9.75 -11.49 1.04
C ILE A 41 9.05 -10.82 2.22
N VAL A 42 9.69 -9.85 2.90
CA VAL A 42 9.07 -9.12 4.02
C VAL A 42 7.84 -8.35 3.54
N THR A 43 7.95 -7.68 2.39
CA THR A 43 6.85 -6.94 1.77
C THR A 43 5.68 -7.86 1.42
N LEU A 44 5.97 -9.07 0.92
CA LEU A 44 4.94 -10.08 0.65
C LEU A 44 4.21 -10.52 1.93
N VAL A 45 4.96 -10.87 2.98
CA VAL A 45 4.39 -11.34 4.25
C VAL A 45 3.51 -10.26 4.87
N VAL A 46 3.95 -9.00 4.89
CA VAL A 46 3.17 -7.88 5.41
C VAL A 46 1.91 -7.65 4.56
N GLY A 47 2.01 -7.74 3.23
CA GLY A 47 0.87 -7.63 2.34
C GLY A 47 -0.22 -8.67 2.62
N ILE A 48 0.18 -9.94 2.76
CA ILE A 48 -0.75 -11.04 3.10
C ILE A 48 -1.34 -10.85 4.50
N LEU A 49 -0.53 -10.49 5.50
CA LEU A 49 -1.01 -10.25 6.86
C LEU A 49 -2.03 -9.11 6.92
N CYS A 50 -1.81 -8.01 6.19
CA CYS A 50 -2.75 -6.90 6.11
C CYS A 50 -4.11 -7.34 5.54
N LEU A 51 -4.11 -8.20 4.51
CA LEU A 51 -5.34 -8.70 3.90
C LEU A 51 -6.08 -9.75 4.75
N VAL A 52 -5.36 -10.65 5.42
CA VAL A 52 -5.97 -11.81 6.11
C VAL A 52 -6.32 -11.53 7.56
N THR A 53 -5.46 -10.80 8.29
CA THR A 53 -5.61 -10.69 9.75
C THR A 53 -6.41 -9.47 10.19
N GLY A 54 -6.54 -8.43 9.35
CA GLY A 54 -7.19 -7.16 9.72
C GLY A 54 -6.48 -6.35 10.80
N VAL A 55 -5.66 -6.97 11.67
CA VAL A 55 -4.98 -6.33 12.82
C VAL A 55 -3.78 -5.50 12.39
N GLY A 56 -2.97 -5.98 11.44
CA GLY A 56 -1.92 -5.15 10.81
C GLY A 56 -2.49 -4.05 9.91
N ASN A 57 -3.76 -4.19 9.52
CA ASN A 57 -4.41 -3.41 8.48
C ASN A 57 -4.68 -1.97 8.94
N PHE A 58 -5.19 -1.75 10.16
CA PHE A 58 -5.56 -0.40 10.60
C PHE A 58 -4.34 0.51 10.84
N ILE A 59 -3.31 0.01 11.52
CA ILE A 59 -2.10 0.81 11.79
C ILE A 59 -1.34 1.06 10.48
N ALA A 60 -1.11 0.03 9.67
CA ALA A 60 -0.44 0.20 8.38
C ALA A 60 -1.23 1.14 7.47
N TRP A 61 -2.56 1.04 7.46
CA TRP A 61 -3.43 1.94 6.71
C TRP A 61 -3.33 3.39 7.17
N VAL A 62 -3.37 3.68 8.48
CA VAL A 62 -3.24 5.05 8.99
C VAL A 62 -1.90 5.65 8.55
N VAL A 63 -0.81 4.90 8.67
CA VAL A 63 0.51 5.39 8.25
C VAL A 63 0.59 5.54 6.74
N ASP A 64 0.02 4.61 5.97
CA ASP A 64 -0.06 4.69 4.50
C ASP A 64 -0.89 5.90 4.06
N LEU A 65 -1.98 6.22 4.74
CA LEU A 65 -2.79 7.41 4.45
C LEU A 65 -2.01 8.71 4.75
N ILE A 66 -1.32 8.78 5.89
CA ILE A 66 -0.48 9.93 6.24
C ILE A 66 0.65 10.10 5.23
N THR A 67 1.31 9.01 4.84
CA THR A 67 2.42 9.05 3.87
C THR A 67 1.95 9.30 2.45
N GLU A 68 0.75 8.87 2.07
CA GLU A 68 0.13 9.25 0.79
C GLU A 68 -0.21 10.75 0.78
N ILE A 69 -0.71 11.32 1.89
CA ILE A 69 -0.99 12.75 2.00
C ILE A 69 0.30 13.59 1.98
N THR A 70 1.35 13.15 2.67
CA THR A 70 2.57 13.96 2.86
C THR A 70 3.65 13.71 1.81
N GLN A 71 3.77 12.46 1.35
CA GLN A 71 4.85 11.98 0.47
C GLN A 71 4.33 11.40 -0.85
N ASN A 72 3.00 11.28 -1.03
CA ASN A 72 2.38 10.79 -2.27
C ASN A 72 2.79 9.33 -2.62
N LYS A 73 3.09 8.53 -1.59
CA LYS A 73 3.49 7.12 -1.70
C LYS A 73 3.00 6.30 -0.50
N ILE A 74 2.86 4.99 -0.71
CA ILE A 74 2.63 3.99 0.34
C ILE A 74 3.98 3.61 0.95
N SER A 75 4.11 3.66 2.29
CA SER A 75 5.41 3.60 2.95
C SER A 75 5.63 2.39 3.85
N VAL A 76 4.61 1.81 4.48
CA VAL A 76 4.89 0.81 5.53
C VAL A 76 5.39 -0.48 4.92
N LEU A 77 6.71 -0.72 5.01
CA LEU A 77 7.38 -1.96 4.56
C LEU A 77 7.05 -2.33 3.09
N ALA A 78 6.89 -1.31 2.25
CA ALA A 78 6.53 -1.41 0.84
C ALA A 78 7.69 -1.01 -0.10
N ASP A 79 8.92 -1.37 0.29
CA ASP A 79 10.16 -1.02 -0.43
C ASP A 79 10.38 -1.82 -1.73
#